data_AF-A0AAF0QL49-F1
#
_entry.id   AF-A0AAF0QL49-F1
#
_cell.length_a   1.000
_cell.length_b   1.000
_cell.length_c   1.000
_cell.angle_alpha   90.00
_cell.angle_beta   90.00
_cell.angle_gamma   90.00
#
_symmetry.space_group_name_H-M   'P 1'
#
loop_
_entity.id
_entity.type
_entity.pdbx_description
1 polymer ?
#
loop_
_entity_poly.entity_id
_entity_poly.type
_entity_poly.pdbx_seq_one_letter_code
_entity_poly.pdbx_strand_id
1 'polypeptide(L)'
;MFLSQVIELGGTPTIGDCAMILRAAVRAPMPSAFLKILQTTHSLGYVFGSPLYDEIIILCLDLGELDAAIAIVADLETSGIKVPDETLDRVISARQGSDTPANGSQ
;
A
#
# COMPACT_ATOMS: atom_id res chain seq x y z
N MET A 1 -6.83 0.36 -15.16
CA MET A 1 -6.10 1.39 -14.38
C MET A 1 -5.27 2.21 -15.36
N PHE A 2 -5.14 3.53 -15.17
CA PHE A 2 -4.47 4.42 -16.13
C PHE A 2 -3.03 3.97 -16.49
N LEU A 3 -2.21 3.61 -15.49
CA LEU A 3 -0.83 3.14 -15.73
C LEU A 3 -0.76 1.90 -16.62
N SER A 4 -1.64 0.92 -16.41
CA SER A 4 -1.69 -0.30 -17.22
C SER A 4 -2.00 0.01 -18.69
N GLN A 5 -2.93 0.94 -18.95
CA GLN A 5 -3.24 1.36 -20.33
C GLN A 5 -2.07 2.06 -21.00
N VAL A 6 -1.31 2.89 -20.28
CA VAL A 6 -0.11 3.53 -20.84
C VAL A 6 0.92 2.49 -21.27
N ILE A 7 1.14 1.47 -20.45
CA ILE A 7 2.07 0.37 -20.75
C ILE A 7 1.58 -0.47 -21.94
N GLU A 8 0.28 -0.82 -21.98
CA GLU A 8 -0.34 -1.58 -23.07
C GLU A 8 -0.24 -0.86 -24.43
N LEU A 9 -0.24 0.48 -24.42
CA LEU A 9 -0.08 1.31 -25.62
C LEU A 9 1.39 1.58 -25.99
N GLY A 10 2.35 0.96 -25.30
CA GLY A 10 3.78 1.11 -25.55
C GLY A 10 4.43 2.33 -24.90
N GLY A 11 3.72 3.03 -24.02
CA GLY A 11 4.28 4.10 -23.20
C GLY A 11 4.97 3.58 -21.94
N THR A 12 5.90 4.34 -21.39
CA THR A 12 6.52 4.05 -20.09
C THR A 12 6.09 5.15 -19.12
N PRO A 13 5.21 4.85 -18.14
CA PRO A 13 4.84 5.82 -17.12
C PRO A 13 6.08 6.30 -16.38
N THR A 14 6.12 7.59 -16.05
CA THR A 14 7.22 8.16 -15.25
C THR A 14 6.93 8.01 -13.76
N ILE A 15 7.97 8.16 -12.92
CA ILE A 15 7.79 8.24 -11.46
C ILE A 15 6.82 9.36 -11.04
N GLY A 16 6.76 10.44 -11.82
CA GLY A 16 5.81 11.54 -11.61
C GLY A 16 4.36 11.13 -11.84
N ASP A 17 4.09 10.37 -12.90
CA ASP A 17 2.75 9.84 -13.21
C ASP A 17 2.29 8.87 -12.11
N CYS A 18 3.19 7.99 -11.66
CA CYS A 18 2.94 7.05 -10.57
C CYS A 18 2.62 7.80 -9.26
N ALA A 19 3.41 8.82 -8.92
CA ALA A 19 3.18 9.64 -7.72
C ALA A 19 1.86 10.41 -7.78
N MET A 20 1.51 10.97 -8.95
CA MET A 20 0.26 11.73 -9.14
C MET A 20 -0.97 10.84 -8.93
N ILE A 21 -0.95 9.61 -9.48
CA ILE A 21 -2.06 8.66 -9.35
C ILE A 21 -2.13 8.13 -7.92
N LEU A 22 -0.99 7.88 -7.26
CA LEU A 22 -0.98 7.50 -5.85
C LEU A 22 -1.61 8.59 -4.98
N ARG A 23 -1.24 9.85 -5.20
CA ARG A 23 -1.87 10.99 -4.50
C ARG A 23 -3.36 11.09 -4.77
N ALA A 24 -3.82 10.82 -5.99
CA ALA A 24 -5.25 10.78 -6.30
C ALA A 24 -5.98 9.66 -5.54
N ALA A 25 -5.38 8.47 -5.47
CA ALA A 25 -5.93 7.33 -4.73
C ALA A 25 -5.99 7.61 -3.21
N VAL A 26 -4.99 8.30 -2.66
CA VAL A 26 -4.95 8.71 -1.24
C VAL A 26 -6.09 9.68 -0.93
N ARG A 27 -6.35 10.64 -1.82
CA ARG A 27 -7.44 11.62 -1.66
C ARG A 27 -8.84 11.02 -1.82
N ALA A 28 -8.96 9.96 -2.62
CA ALA A 28 -10.22 9.28 -2.91
C ALA A 28 -10.43 8.00 -2.06
N PRO A 29 -9.74 7.91 -0.91
CA PRO A 29 -9.27 6.68 -0.24
C PRO A 29 -9.62 5.37 -0.96
N MET A 30 -8.79 4.97 -1.94
CA MET A 30 -8.95 3.71 -2.67
C MET A 30 -7.81 2.70 -2.37
N PRO A 31 -7.89 1.91 -1.29
CA PRO A 31 -6.87 0.94 -0.87
C PRO A 31 -6.47 -0.07 -1.95
N SER A 32 -7.45 -0.59 -2.69
CA SER A 32 -7.22 -1.53 -3.79
C SER A 32 -6.37 -0.97 -4.92
N ALA A 33 -6.32 0.36 -5.07
CA ALA A 33 -5.47 1.01 -6.06
C ALA A 33 -4.01 1.13 -5.60
N PHE A 34 -3.75 1.28 -4.30
CA PHE A 34 -2.39 1.50 -3.77
C PHE A 34 -1.45 0.38 -4.17
N LEU A 35 -1.80 -0.87 -3.86
CA LEU A 35 -0.96 -2.03 -4.17
C LEU A 35 -0.63 -2.11 -5.67
N LYS A 36 -1.62 -1.87 -6.53
CA LYS A 36 -1.41 -1.92 -7.98
C LYS A 36 -0.49 -0.82 -8.49
N ILE A 37 -0.56 0.38 -7.89
CA ILE A 37 0.35 1.48 -8.18
C ILE A 37 1.77 1.13 -7.75
N LEU A 38 1.94 0.59 -6.54
CA LEU A 38 3.25 0.20 -6.01
C LEU A 38 3.91 -0.87 -6.88
N GLN A 39 3.22 -1.97 -7.15
CA GLN A 39 3.70 -3.05 -8.01
C GLN A 39 4.10 -2.55 -9.40
N THR A 40 3.28 -1.67 -10.00
CA THR A 40 3.62 -1.07 -11.30
C THR A 40 4.86 -0.19 -11.19
N THR A 41 4.97 0.60 -10.12
CA THR A 41 6.11 1.51 -9.90
C THR A 41 7.41 0.73 -9.70
N HIS A 42 7.41 -0.30 -8.86
CA HIS A 42 8.58 -1.13 -8.59
C HIS A 42 8.97 -1.99 -9.79
N SER A 43 8.01 -2.51 -10.57
CA SER A 43 8.32 -3.23 -11.82
C SER A 43 8.96 -2.36 -12.89
N LEU A 44 8.73 -1.04 -12.85
CA LEU A 44 9.44 -0.06 -13.67
C LEU A 44 10.82 0.34 -13.11
N GLY A 45 11.20 -0.19 -11.94
CA GLY A 45 12.45 0.12 -11.25
C GLY A 45 12.42 1.44 -10.47
N TYR A 46 11.23 2.02 -10.24
CA TYR A 46 11.08 3.24 -9.46
C TYR A 46 10.78 2.93 -8.00
N VAL A 47 11.25 3.80 -7.11
CA VAL A 47 11.03 3.70 -5.66
C VAL A 47 10.56 5.04 -5.14
N PHE A 48 9.53 5.03 -4.29
CA PHE A 48 9.06 6.23 -3.60
C PHE A 48 9.84 6.44 -2.30
N GLY A 49 9.72 7.64 -1.71
CA GLY A 49 10.27 7.92 -0.40
C GLY A 49 9.51 7.18 0.72
N SER A 50 10.24 6.77 1.75
CA SER A 50 9.70 6.09 2.94
C SER A 50 8.46 6.73 3.57
N PRO A 51 8.33 8.08 3.68
CA PRO A 51 7.13 8.69 4.26
C PRO A 51 5.85 8.38 3.51
N LEU A 52 5.93 8.18 2.19
CA LEU A 52 4.76 7.89 1.37
C LEU A 52 4.24 6.47 1.60
N TYR A 53 5.15 5.52 1.88
CA TYR A 53 4.79 4.14 2.22
C TYR A 53 4.10 4.06 3.58
N ASP A 54 4.60 4.82 4.57
CA ASP A 54 3.96 4.90 5.88
C ASP A 54 2.55 5.50 5.79
N GLU A 55 2.40 6.62 5.07
CA GLU A 55 1.11 7.30 4.86
C GLU A 55 0.04 6.35 4.28
N ILE A 56 0.37 5.56 3.25
CA ILE A 56 -0.60 4.65 2.62
C ILE A 56 -0.94 3.44 3.49
N ILE A 57 0.02 2.91 4.26
CA ILE A 57 -0.22 1.77 5.16
C ILE A 57 -1.14 2.21 6.29
N ILE A 58 -0.85 3.35 6.92
CA ILE A 58 -1.69 3.94 7.96
C ILE A 58 -3.09 4.20 7.43
N LEU A 59 -3.23 4.76 6.23
CA LEU A 59 -4.54 5.00 5.63
C LEU A 59 -5.33 3.69 5.40
N CYS A 60 -4.67 2.61 4.99
CA CYS A 60 -5.35 1.30 4.88
C CYS A 60 -5.85 0.81 6.25
N LEU A 61 -5.05 0.97 7.29
CA LEU A 61 -5.44 0.62 8.65
C LEU A 61 -6.62 1.48 9.15
N ASP A 62 -6.58 2.79 8.92
CA ASP A 62 -7.63 3.73 9.33
C ASP A 62 -8.97 3.45 8.60
N LEU A 63 -8.91 2.91 7.38
CA LEU A 63 -10.07 2.47 6.61
C LEU A 63 -10.57 1.08 7.01
N GLY A 64 -9.86 0.36 7.89
CA GLY A 64 -10.18 -1.02 8.28
C GLY A 64 -9.76 -2.07 7.25
N GLU A 65 -8.99 -1.69 6.24
CA GLU A 65 -8.54 -2.54 5.14
C GLU A 65 -7.21 -3.19 5.49
N LEU A 66 -7.24 -4.07 6.51
CA LEU A 66 -6.06 -4.77 7.02
C LEU A 66 -5.38 -5.62 5.94
N ASP A 67 -6.14 -6.33 5.12
CA ASP A 67 -5.60 -7.17 4.05
C ASP A 67 -4.79 -6.35 3.04
N ALA A 68 -5.27 -5.14 2.71
CA ALA A 68 -4.54 -4.22 1.83
C ALA A 68 -3.24 -3.72 2.49
N ALA A 69 -3.28 -3.38 3.78
CA ALA A 69 -2.10 -2.98 4.53
C ALA A 69 -1.03 -4.08 4.57
N ILE A 70 -1.43 -5.33 4.83
CA ILE A 70 -0.54 -6.50 4.84
C ILE A 70 0.06 -6.73 3.45
N ALA A 71 -0.75 -6.67 2.40
CA ALA A 71 -0.28 -6.86 1.03
C ALA A 71 0.75 -5.81 0.60
N ILE A 72 0.55 -4.55 1.01
CA ILE A 72 1.51 -3.46 0.77
C ILE A 72 2.83 -3.73 1.50
N VAL A 73 2.79 -4.11 2.78
CA VAL A 73 4.00 -4.43 3.54
C VAL A 73 4.78 -5.57 2.88
N ALA A 74 4.11 -6.64 2.48
CA ALA A 74 4.74 -7.79 1.82
C ALA A 74 5.38 -7.42 0.47
N ASP A 75 4.75 -6.54 -0.30
CA ASP A 75 5.28 -6.00 -1.55
C ASP A 75 6.56 -5.18 -1.32
N LEU A 76 6.57 -4.34 -0.28
CA LEU A 76 7.75 -3.55 0.09
C LEU A 76 8.93 -4.42 0.52
N GLU A 77 8.69 -5.44 1.36
CA GLU A 77 9.72 -6.39 1.78
C GLU A 77 10.30 -7.17 0.58
N THR A 78 9.44 -7.61 -0.33
CA THR A 78 9.84 -8.33 -1.56
C THR A 78 10.67 -7.45 -2.48
N SER A 79 10.35 -6.15 -2.54
CA SER A 79 11.10 -5.13 -3.29
C SER A 79 12.37 -4.65 -2.57
N GLY A 80 12.69 -5.18 -1.38
CA GLY A 80 13.85 -4.80 -0.59
C GLY A 80 13.75 -3.41 0.05
N ILE A 81 12.54 -2.86 0.15
CA ILE A 81 12.26 -1.57 0.76
C ILE A 81 11.93 -1.78 2.23
N LYS A 82 12.75 -1.19 3.10
CA LYS A 82 12.53 -1.30 4.54
C LYS A 82 11.31 -0.47 4.96
N VAL A 83 10.33 -1.14 5.56
CA VAL A 83 9.20 -0.51 6.25
C VAL A 83 9.65 -0.09 7.67
N PRO A 84 9.25 1.09 8.18
CA PRO A 84 9.55 1.46 9.56
C PRO A 84 8.95 0.46 10.55
N ASP A 85 9.73 0.11 11.59
CA ASP A 85 9.33 -0.87 12.60
C ASP A 85 8.01 -0.46 13.30
N GLU A 86 7.81 0.84 13.55
CA GLU A 86 6.56 1.38 14.10
C GLU A 86 5.34 1.07 13.21
N THR A 87 5.47 1.20 11.89
CA THR A 87 4.40 0.89 10.93
C THR A 87 4.10 -0.60 10.93
N LEU A 88 5.14 -1.45 10.99
CA LEU A 88 5.00 -2.91 11.08
C LEU A 88 4.25 -3.32 12.35
N ASP A 89 4.64 -2.77 13.50
CA ASP A 89 4.03 -3.03 14.79
C ASP A 89 2.53 -2.66 14.80
N ARG A 90 2.15 -1.58 14.11
CA ARG A 90 0.75 -1.18 13.93
C ARG A 90 -0.05 -2.18 13.10
N VAL A 91 0.50 -2.68 11.99
CA VAL A 91 -0.15 -3.72 11.16
C VAL A 91 -0.31 -5.02 11.95
N ILE A 92 0.72 -5.43 12.71
CA ILE A 92 0.69 -6.62 13.56
C ILE A 92 -0.37 -6.48 14.66
N SER A 93 -0.44 -5.32 15.31
CA SER A 93 -1.44 -5.04 16.35
C SER A 93 -2.85 -5.05 15.80
N ALA A 94 -3.09 -4.46 14.62
CA ALA A 94 -4.39 -4.47 13.97
C ALA A 94 -4.84 -5.89 13.59
N ARG A 95 -3.90 -6.75 13.20
CA ARG A 95 -4.15 -8.18 12.96
C ARG A 95 -4.59 -8.90 14.23
N GLN A 96 -3.87 -8.74 15.34
CA GLN A 96 -4.20 -9.39 16.60
C GLN A 96 -5.52 -8.89 17.21
N GLY A 97 -5.84 -7.61 17.04
CA GLY A 97 -7.12 -7.04 17.47
C GLY A 97 -8.32 -7.62 16.70
N SER A 98 -8.12 -8.01 15.44
CA SER A 98 -9.16 -8.64 14.61
C SER A 98 -9.39 -10.12 14.96
N ASP A 99 -8.37 -10.78 15.49
CA ASP A 99 -8.39 -12.20 15.88
C ASP A 99 -8.89 -12.46 17.31
N THR A 100 -9.33 -11.44 18.06
CA THR A 100 -9.91 -11.66 19.40
C THR A 100 -11.35 -12.16 19.24
N PRO A 101 -11.66 -13.44 19.53
CA PRO A 101 -13.05 -13.87 19.60
C PRO A 101 -13.66 -13.16 20.81
N ALA A 102 -14.70 -12.38 20.58
CA ALA A 102 -15.62 -11.98 21.64
C ALA A 102 -16.30 -13.24 22.19
N ASN A 103 -15.62 -13.99 23.06
CA ASN A 103 -16.23 -15.02 23.86
C ASN A 103 -15.79 -14.86 25.32
N GLY A 104 -16.37 -13.84 25.95
CA GLY A 104 -16.53 -13.76 27.40
C GLY A 104 -18.02 -13.85 27.71
N SER A 105 -18.62 -15.02 27.49
CA SER A 105 -19.92 -15.36 28.07
C SER A 105 -19.69 -16.16 29.36
N GLN A 106 -19.82 -15.50 30.51
CA GLN A 106 -20.50 -15.97 31.73
C GLN A 106 -20.45 -14.92 32.84
#